data_AF-A0A945BCS1-F1
#
_entry.id   AF-A0A945BCS1-F1
#
_cell.length_a   1.000
_cell.length_b   1.000
_cell.length_c   1.000
_cell.angle_alpha   90.00
_cell.angle_beta   90.00
_cell.angle_gamma   90.00
#
_symmetry.space_group_name_H-M   'P 1'
#
loop_
_entity.id
_entity.type
_entity.pdbx_description
1 polymer ?
#
loop_
_entity_poly.entity_id
_entity_poly.type
_entity_poly.pdbx_seq_one_letter_code
_entity_poly.pdbx_strand_id
1 'polypeptide(L)' 'MAKTLKIATRKSPLALWQAEFVKSKLLEYHSDLQVELIGMTTKGDKILDTPLAKVGGKGLFVKEL' A
#
# COMPACT_ATOMS: atom_id res chain seq x y z
N MET A 1 18.96 16.83 7.70
CA MET A 1 18.34 15.53 8.04
C MET A 1 17.70 15.00 6.76
N ALA A 2 17.96 13.74 6.39
CA ALA A 2 17.35 13.15 5.20
C ALA A 2 15.82 13.13 5.36
N LYS A 3 15.08 13.46 4.31
CA LYS A 3 13.61 13.48 4.36
C LYS A 3 13.12 12.04 4.24
N THR A 4 12.43 11.53 5.27
CA THR A 4 11.85 10.18 5.24
C THR A 4 10.42 10.24 4.70
N LEU A 5 10.16 9.54 3.60
CA LEU A 5 8.84 9.32 3.03
C LEU A 5 8.33 7.93 3.44
N LYS A 6 7.11 7.87 3.96
CA LYS A 6 6.44 6.63 4.34
C LYS A 6 5.39 6.29 3.30
N ILE A 7 5.45 5.08 2.73
CA ILE A 7 4.47 4.56 1.77
C ILE A 7 3.64 3.50 2.48
N ALA A 8 2.37 3.82 2.74
CA ALA A 8 1.39 2.84 3.20
C ALA A 8 0.95 1.96 2.02
N THR A 9 0.96 0.64 2.20
CA THR A 9 0.52 -0.32 1.17
C THR A 9 -0.17 -1.53 1.79
N ARG A 10 -1.00 -2.23 1.01
CA ARG A 10 -1.56 -3.52 1.44
C ARG A 10 -0.47 -4.58 1.50
N LYS A 11 -0.66 -5.58 2.37
CA LYS A 11 0.27 -6.72 2.53
C LYS A 11 0.19 -7.78 1.43
N SER A 12 -0.78 -7.69 0.51
CA SER A 12 -0.88 -8.65 -0.60
C SER A 12 0.38 -8.58 -1.48
N PRO A 13 0.87 -9.72 -2.05
CA PRO A 13 2.11 -9.74 -2.82
C PRO A 13 2.17 -8.70 -3.95
N LEU A 14 1.07 -8.50 -4.68
CA LEU A 14 1.01 -7.52 -5.76
C LEU A 14 1.12 -6.08 -5.25
N ALA A 15 0.47 -5.74 -4.12
CA ALA A 15 0.53 -4.40 -3.55
C ALA A 15 1.92 -4.07 -2.98
N LEU A 16 2.61 -5.07 -2.40
CA LEU A 16 4.00 -4.91 -1.99
C LEU A 16 4.92 -4.71 -3.19
N TRP A 17 4.74 -5.48 -4.27
CA TRP A 17 5.49 -5.30 -5.50
C TRP A 17 5.29 -3.88 -6.09
N GLN A 18 4.05 -3.39 -6.13
CA GLN A 18 3.74 -2.04 -6.58
C GLN A 18 4.43 -0.98 -5.72
N ALA A 19 4.45 -1.15 -4.39
CA ALA A 19 5.08 -0.21 -3.48
C ALA A 19 6.62 -0.21 -3.60
N GLU A 20 7.25 -1.38 -3.74
CA GLU A 20 8.69 -1.49 -4.00
C GLU A 20 9.06 -0.90 -5.37
N PHE A 21 8.23 -1.10 -6.39
CA PHE A 21 8.44 -0.47 -7.70
C PHE A 21 8.45 1.06 -7.60
N VAL A 22 7.46 1.65 -6.92
CA VAL A 22 7.38 3.11 -6.72
C VAL A 22 8.57 3.62 -5.89
N LYS A 23 8.92 2.91 -4.80
CA LYS A 23 10.11 3.22 -4.00
C LYS A 23 11.39 3.22 -4.85
N SER A 24 11.57 2.22 -5.71
CA SER A 24 12.75 2.14 -6.58
C SER A 24 12.88 3.36 -7.50
N LYS A 25 11.76 3.83 -8.05
CA LYS A 25 11.70 5.02 -8.90
C LYS A 25 11.94 6.31 -8.14
N LEU A 26 11.44 6.43 -6.92
CA LEU A 26 11.71 7.59 -6.08
C LEU A 26 13.20 7.71 -5.72
N LEU A 27 13.84 6.59 -5.37
CA LEU A 27 15.27 6.57 -5.04
C LEU A 27 16.17 6.81 -6.27
N GLU A 28 15.70 6.49 -7.47
CA GLU A 28 16.40 6.79 -8.74
C GLU A 28 16.52 8.31 -8.98
N TYR A 29 15.49 9.09 -8.64
CA TYR A 29 15.46 10.54 -8.87
C TYR A 29 15.80 11.39 -7.63
N HIS A 30 15.79 10.80 -6.44
CA HIS A 30 16.02 11.50 -5.16
C HIS A 30 16.97 10.72 -4.27
N SER A 31 18.28 10.94 -4.43
CA SER A 31 19.34 10.20 -3.74
C SER A 31 19.43 10.49 -2.23
N ASP A 32 18.87 11.61 -1.76
CA ASP A 32 18.81 12.01 -0.36
C ASP A 32 17.50 11.59 0.34
N LEU A 33 16.56 10.99 -0.41
CA LEU A 33 15.29 10.53 0.11
C LEU A 33 15.46 9.17 0.80
N GLN A 34 14.89 9.03 1.99
CA GLN A 34 14.69 7.72 2.62
C GLN A 34 13.24 7.29 2.42
N VAL A 35 13.01 6.04 2.02
CA VAL A 35 11.66 5.52 1.80
C VAL A 35 11.41 4.30 2.66
N GLU A 36 10.36 4.34 3.47
CA GLU A 36 9.90 3.26 4.34
C GLU A 36 8.56 2.72 3.83
N LEU A 37 8.43 1.40 3.70
CA LEU A 37 7.16 0.75 3.35
C LEU A 37 6.43 0.29 4.61
N ILE A 38 5.18 0.71 4.76
CA ILE A 38 4.34 0.35 5.91
C ILE A 38 3.20 -0.54 5.40
N GLY A 39 3.29 -1.83 5.71
CA GLY A 39 2.29 -2.82 5.35
C GLY A 39 1.04 -2.75 6.23
N MET A 40 -0.12 -2.55 5.61
CA MET A 40 -1.43 -2.44 6.26
C MET A 40 -2.38 -3.55 5.82
N THR A 41 -3.38 -3.84 6.65
CA THR A 41 -4.44 -4.80 6.35
C THR A 41 -5.76 -4.05 6.31
N THR A 42 -6.49 -4.19 5.20
CA THR A 42 -7.77 -3.52 4.95
C THR A 42 -8.94 -4.43 5.30
N LYS A 43 -10.16 -3.90 5.34
CA LYS A 43 -11.36 -4.74 5.49
C LYS A 43 -11.53 -5.72 4.33
N GLY A 44 -11.18 -5.31 3.12
CA GLY A 44 -11.19 -6.19 1.95
C GLY A 44 -10.18 -7.34 2.02
N ASP A 45 -9.08 -7.20 2.77
CA ASP A 45 -8.15 -8.31 3.01
C ASP A 45 -8.74 -9.37 3.96
N LYS A 46 -9.69 -8.98 4.82
CA LYS A 46 -10.32 -9.87 5.81
C LYS A 46 -11.57 -10.58 5.27
N ILE A 47 -12.24 -9.99 4.27
CA ILE A 47 -13.48 -10.51 3.69
C ILE A 47 -13.15 -11.17 2.35
N LEU A 48 -12.82 -12.46 2.39
CA LEU A 48 -12.51 -13.26 1.19
C LEU A 48 -13.69 -14.14 0.73
N ASP A 49 -14.58 -14.50 1.65
CA ASP A 49 -15.64 -15.50 1.42
C ASP A 49 -16.98 -14.90 0.99
N THR A 50 -17.03 -13.59 0.76
CA THR A 50 -18.25 -12.90 0.34
C THR A 50 -18.02 -12.19 -1.00
N PRO A 51 -18.87 -12.42 -2.01
CA PRO A 51 -18.78 -11.70 -3.27
C PRO A 51 -18.77 -10.19 -3.05
N LEU A 52 -17.83 -9.48 -3.67
CA LEU A 52 -17.65 -8.02 -3.56
C LEU A 52 -18.96 -7.23 -3.74
N ALA A 53 -19.83 -7.68 -4.66
CA ALA A 53 -21.13 -7.07 -4.92
C ALA A 53 -22.06 -7.06 -3.69
N LYS A 54 -21.92 -8.05 -2.78
CA LYS A 54 -22.68 -8.15 -1.53
C LYS A 54 -22.06 -7.37 -0.37
N VAL A 55 -20.76 -7.05 -0.46
CA VAL A 55 -20.01 -6.42 0.64
C VAL A 55 -20.32 -4.92 0.77
N GLY A 56 -21.00 -4.31 -0.21
CA GLY A 56 -21.65 -3.00 -0.07
C GLY A 56 -20.87 -1.94 0.71
N GLY A 57 -19.94 -1.23 0.05
CA GLY A 57 -19.21 -0.13 0.68
C GLY A 57 -18.14 0.50 -0.22
N LYS A 58 -18.12 1.83 -0.32
CA LYS A 58 -17.05 2.56 -1.02
C LYS A 58 -15.74 2.41 -0.22
N GLY A 59 -14.64 2.07 -0.90
CA GLY A 59 -13.30 2.08 -0.30
C GLY A 59 -12.90 0.82 0.48
N LEU A 60 -13.44 -0.36 0.16
CA LEU A 60 -13.17 -1.63 0.87
C LEU A 60 -11.66 -1.97 1.03
N PHE A 61 -10.82 -1.52 0.10
CA PHE A 61 -9.37 -1.73 0.09
C PHE A 61 -8.55 -0.46 0.31
N VAL A 62 -9.20 0.66 0.62
CA VAL A 62 -8.54 1.99 0.68
C VAL A 62 -8.89 2.74 1.95
N LYS A 63 -9.99 2.41 2.63
CA LYS A 63 -10.47 3.17 3.79
C LYS A 63 -9.49 3.18 4.98
N GLU A 64 -8.64 2.16 5.05
CA GLU A 64 -7.60 2.04 6.07
C GLU A 64 -6.21 2.53 5.61
N LEU A 65 -6.06 2.98 4.36
CA LEU A 65 -4.87 3.64 3.82
C LEU A 65 -5.04 5.16 3.86
#